data_AF-A0A2T0S072-F1
#
_entry.id   AF-A0A2T0S072-F1
#
_cell.length_a   1.000
_cell.length_b   1.000
_cell.length_c   1.000
_cell.angle_alpha   90.00
_cell.angle_beta   90.00
_cell.angle_gamma   90.00
#
_symmetry.space_group_name_H-M   'P 1'
#
loop_
_entity.id
_entity.type
_entity.pdbx_description
1 polymer ?
#
loop_
_entity_poly.entity_id
_entity_poly.type
_entity_poly.pdbx_seq_one_letter_code
_entity_poly.pdbx_strand_id
1 'polypeptide(L)'
;MVDCFCRTGRTIPMVGYVLAAISFAVGADAAVSQGWTQPDGIEDGVVAVEAVALSPVAGIFGESASGTLEVRCEDNLTRVSLSFEGTFLSDVGDYSLVTLRLDDTAPYATRLEKGDDHSTLRWPVGRESITFLTKAMPANELGVTLTAFTDDRLETTFSLAGLSEAIAPVRAACRW
;
A
#
# COMPACT_ATOMS: atom_id res chain seq x y z
N MET A 1 -17.14 46.41 -51.43
CA MET A 1 -17.11 47.42 -50.35
C MET A 1 -18.55 47.87 -50.16
N VAL A 2 -19.03 47.88 -48.90
CA VAL A 2 -20.40 48.23 -48.44
C VAL A 2 -21.47 47.16 -48.74
N ASP A 3 -22.35 46.69 -47.85
CA ASP A 3 -22.38 46.50 -46.40
C ASP A 3 -23.63 45.64 -46.07
N CYS A 4 -23.64 45.07 -44.87
CA CYS A 4 -24.77 44.67 -44.04
C CYS A 4 -25.96 43.86 -44.59
N PHE A 5 -25.89 42.57 -44.27
CA PHE A 5 -27.00 41.64 -44.09
C PHE A 5 -27.74 41.95 -42.78
N CYS A 6 -29.03 42.28 -42.82
CA CYS A 6 -29.85 42.30 -41.60
C CYS A 6 -31.34 42.02 -41.87
N ARG A 7 -31.85 41.06 -41.08
CA ARG A 7 -33.21 40.96 -40.52
C ARG A 7 -34.28 40.20 -41.31
N THR A 8 -34.52 38.95 -40.85
CA THR A 8 -35.82 38.38 -40.45
C THR A 8 -35.50 36.99 -39.87
N GLY A 9 -35.61 36.72 -38.57
CA GLY A 9 -36.88 36.68 -37.85
C GLY A 9 -37.35 35.22 -37.74
N ARG A 10 -36.76 34.45 -36.81
CA ARG A 10 -37.37 33.20 -36.33
C ARG A 10 -36.94 32.92 -34.89
N THR A 11 -37.89 33.14 -34.00
CA THR A 11 -37.92 32.66 -32.62
C THR A 11 -37.94 31.13 -32.63
N ILE A 12 -36.89 30.53 -32.10
CA ILE A 12 -36.82 29.09 -31.82
C ILE A 12 -37.28 28.91 -30.37
N PRO A 13 -38.36 28.17 -30.09
CA PRO A 13 -38.73 27.86 -28.71
C PRO A 13 -37.66 26.96 -28.08
N MET A 14 -37.13 27.41 -26.94
CA MET A 14 -36.31 26.59 -26.04
C MET A 14 -37.08 25.33 -25.67
N VAL A 15 -36.70 24.20 -26.25
CA VAL A 15 -37.01 22.88 -25.71
C VAL A 15 -36.06 22.70 -24.53
N GLY A 16 -36.58 22.96 -23.33
CA GLY A 16 -35.92 22.64 -22.07
C GLY A 16 -35.71 21.14 -21.99
N TYR A 17 -34.52 20.68 -22.38
CA TYR A 17 -34.03 19.36 -22.03
C TYR A 17 -33.70 19.40 -20.53
N VAL A 18 -34.63 18.90 -19.72
CA VAL A 18 -34.32 18.47 -18.35
C VAL A 18 -33.37 17.28 -18.49
N LEU A 19 -32.07 17.57 -18.45
CA LEU A 19 -31.04 16.57 -18.20
C LEU A 19 -31.31 16.01 -16.81
N ALA A 20 -32.00 14.87 -16.76
CA ALA A 20 -32.03 14.01 -15.60
C ALA A 20 -30.58 13.62 -15.30
N ALA A 21 -29.98 14.25 -14.29
CA ALA A 21 -28.73 13.81 -13.71
C ALA A 21 -28.97 12.42 -13.13
N ILE A 22 -28.55 11.39 -13.86
CA ILE A 22 -28.40 10.05 -13.31
C ILE A 22 -27.21 10.16 -12.35
N SER A 23 -27.51 10.46 -11.10
CA SER A 23 -26.58 10.26 -9.99
C SER A 23 -26.34 8.77 -9.89
N PHE A 24 -25.26 8.29 -10.50
CA PHE A 24 -24.71 6.98 -10.15
C PHE A 24 -24.32 7.07 -8.68
N ALA A 25 -25.06 6.36 -7.83
CA ALA A 25 -24.62 6.08 -6.48
C ALA A 25 -23.38 5.19 -6.60
N VAL A 26 -22.21 5.81 -6.48
CA VAL A 26 -20.96 5.09 -6.24
C VAL A 26 -21.15 4.43 -4.88
N GLY A 27 -21.27 3.11 -4.88
CA GLY A 27 -21.27 2.30 -3.67
C GLY A 27 -19.98 2.58 -2.90
N ALA A 28 -20.13 3.03 -1.66
CA ALA A 28 -19.03 3.33 -0.76
C ALA A 28 -18.59 2.05 -0.04
N ASP A 29 -17.87 1.15 -0.72
CA ASP A 29 -17.28 -0.05 -0.09
C ASP A 29 -15.92 -0.46 -0.68
N ALA A 30 -15.16 0.51 -1.20
CA ALA A 30 -13.73 0.32 -1.49
C ALA A 30 -13.03 1.68 -1.53
N ALA A 31 -12.98 2.38 -0.39
CA ALA A 31 -12.00 3.45 -0.23
C ALA A 31 -10.62 2.82 0.04
N VAL A 32 -10.09 2.14 -0.98
CA VAL A 32 -8.66 1.84 -1.16
C VAL A 32 -7.97 3.21 -1.18
N SER A 33 -7.43 3.62 -0.03
CA SER A 33 -6.70 4.87 0.10
C SER A 33 -5.41 4.78 -0.70
N GLN A 34 -5.19 5.71 -1.62
CA GLN A 34 -3.92 6.04 -2.32
C GLN A 34 -2.80 4.95 -2.28
N GLY A 35 -3.06 3.76 -2.81
CA GLY A 35 -2.05 2.69 -2.93
C GLY A 35 -2.21 1.48 -2.00
N TRP A 36 -3.21 1.48 -1.11
CA TRP A 36 -3.52 0.38 -0.20
C TRP A 36 -4.71 -0.47 -0.69
N THR A 37 -4.47 -1.73 -1.04
CA THR A 37 -5.47 -2.68 -1.52
C THR A 37 -5.75 -3.77 -0.49
N GLN A 38 -6.90 -4.44 -0.60
CA GLN A 38 -7.12 -5.69 0.12
C GLN A 38 -6.49 -6.82 -0.72
N PRO A 39 -5.64 -7.67 -0.14
CA PRO A 39 -5.07 -8.82 -0.84
C PRO A 39 -6.16 -9.80 -1.28
N ASP A 40 -5.95 -10.44 -2.42
CA ASP A 40 -6.83 -11.48 -2.95
C ASP A 40 -6.69 -12.79 -2.16
N GLY A 41 -7.77 -13.59 -2.08
CA GLY A 41 -7.70 -14.95 -1.55
C GLY A 41 -7.55 -15.08 -0.03
N ILE A 42 -7.95 -14.06 0.73
CA ILE A 42 -7.92 -14.08 2.19
C ILE A 42 -8.93 -15.08 2.78
N GLU A 43 -8.47 -15.90 3.73
CA GLU A 43 -9.29 -16.87 4.46
C GLU A 43 -10.38 -16.18 5.31
N ASP A 44 -11.52 -16.86 5.50
CA ASP A 44 -12.62 -16.35 6.33
C ASP A 44 -12.13 -16.00 7.75
N GLY A 45 -12.26 -14.73 8.13
CA GLY A 45 -11.88 -14.21 9.45
C GLY A 45 -10.51 -13.55 9.53
N VAL A 46 -9.74 -13.54 8.43
CA VAL A 46 -8.53 -12.71 8.31
C VAL A 46 -8.90 -11.38 7.67
N VAL A 47 -8.34 -10.29 8.19
CA VAL A 47 -8.51 -8.94 7.63
C VAL A 47 -7.13 -8.40 7.32
N ALA A 48 -6.88 -8.05 6.06
CA ALA A 48 -5.57 -7.61 5.61
C ALA A 48 -5.69 -6.43 4.66
N VAL A 49 -4.64 -5.60 4.64
CA VAL A 49 -4.40 -4.58 3.63
C VAL A 49 -2.94 -4.61 3.23
N GLU A 50 -2.65 -4.28 1.99
CA GLU A 50 -1.30 -4.29 1.44
C GLU A 50 -1.03 -3.04 0.61
N ALA A 51 0.25 -2.68 0.53
CA ALA A 51 0.76 -1.65 -0.35
C ALA A 51 1.92 -2.20 -1.17
N VAL A 52 1.93 -1.88 -2.46
CA VAL A 52 3.02 -2.25 -3.36
C VAL A 52 4.11 -1.18 -3.32
N ALA A 53 5.36 -1.61 -3.42
CA ALA A 53 6.51 -0.74 -3.52
C ALA A 53 6.41 0.24 -4.70
N LEU A 54 6.86 1.47 -4.49
CA LEU A 54 6.99 2.50 -5.52
C LEU A 54 8.16 2.24 -6.46
N SER A 55 9.18 1.54 -5.98
CA SER A 55 10.42 1.24 -6.69
C SER A 55 10.56 -0.27 -6.88
N PRO A 56 10.78 -0.76 -8.12
CA PRO A 56 11.09 -2.17 -8.33
C PRO A 56 12.47 -2.49 -7.73
N VAL A 57 12.63 -3.74 -7.33
CA VAL A 57 13.84 -4.32 -6.77
C VAL A 57 14.41 -5.32 -7.78
N ALA A 58 15.72 -5.51 -7.82
CA ALA A 58 16.30 -6.59 -8.63
C ALA A 58 16.06 -7.94 -7.94
N GLY A 59 15.35 -8.84 -8.62
CA GLY A 59 15.22 -10.24 -8.21
C GLY A 59 16.48 -11.05 -8.53
N ILE A 60 16.55 -12.28 -8.02
CA ILE A 60 17.76 -13.12 -8.09
C ILE A 60 18.16 -13.52 -9.51
N PHE A 61 17.22 -13.49 -10.47
CA PHE A 61 17.50 -13.76 -11.88
C PHE A 61 17.70 -12.49 -12.71
N GLY A 62 17.81 -11.33 -12.05
CA GLY A 62 17.98 -10.02 -12.69
C GLY A 62 16.69 -9.44 -13.26
N GLU A 63 15.54 -10.07 -13.00
CA GLU A 63 14.21 -9.54 -13.32
C GLU A 63 13.78 -8.47 -12.32
N SER A 64 12.87 -7.59 -12.72
CA SER A 64 12.27 -6.63 -11.80
C SER A 64 11.26 -7.32 -10.90
N ALA A 65 11.60 -7.43 -9.63
CA ALA A 65 10.73 -7.85 -8.55
C ALA A 65 10.01 -6.64 -7.93
N SER A 66 8.82 -6.86 -7.38
CA SER A 66 8.14 -5.85 -6.56
C SER A 66 8.17 -6.26 -5.10
N GLY A 67 8.28 -5.25 -4.23
CA GLY A 67 8.07 -5.42 -2.80
C GLY A 67 6.60 -5.20 -2.44
N THR A 68 6.10 -5.95 -1.46
CA THR A 68 4.76 -5.78 -0.90
C THR A 68 4.87 -5.61 0.60
N LEU A 69 4.23 -4.56 1.13
CA LEU A 69 4.06 -4.32 2.55
C LEU A 69 2.64 -4.75 2.91
N GLU A 70 2.50 -5.81 3.72
CA GLU A 70 1.22 -6.32 4.18
C GLU A 70 1.00 -6.00 5.65
N VAL A 71 -0.22 -5.63 6.01
CA VAL A 71 -0.69 -5.49 7.38
C VAL A 71 -1.94 -6.34 7.54
N ARG A 72 -1.89 -7.34 8.42
CA ARG A 72 -3.03 -8.24 8.64
C ARG A 72 -3.35 -8.49 10.10
N CYS A 73 -4.61 -8.82 10.36
CA CYS A 73 -5.08 -9.34 11.63
C CYS A 73 -5.34 -10.84 11.48
N GLU A 74 -4.60 -11.64 12.24
CA GLU A 74 -4.72 -13.10 12.27
C GLU A 74 -4.68 -13.55 13.73
N ASP A 75 -5.62 -14.40 14.17
CA ASP A 75 -5.70 -14.87 15.56
C ASP A 75 -5.74 -13.76 16.64
N ASN A 76 -6.35 -12.62 16.34
CA ASN A 76 -6.34 -11.40 17.17
C ASN A 76 -4.94 -10.78 17.36
N LEU A 77 -3.98 -11.13 16.51
CA LEU A 77 -2.65 -10.55 16.47
C LEU A 77 -2.46 -9.77 15.18
N THR A 78 -2.05 -8.51 15.32
CA THR A 78 -1.62 -7.72 14.16
C THR A 78 -0.25 -8.16 13.73
N ARG A 79 -0.10 -8.52 12.46
CA ARG A 79 1.17 -8.84 11.84
C ARG A 79 1.44 -7.88 10.70
N VAL A 80 2.71 -7.54 10.55
CA VAL A 80 3.21 -6.74 9.44
C VAL A 80 4.29 -7.57 8.75
N SER A 81 4.19 -7.64 7.43
CA SER A 81 5.03 -8.44 6.55
C SER A 81 5.60 -7.56 5.45
N LEU A 82 6.85 -7.82 5.08
CA LEU A 82 7.51 -7.31 3.89
C LEU A 82 7.83 -8.51 3.00
N SER A 83 7.22 -8.57 1.83
CA SER A 83 7.42 -9.64 0.86
C SER A 83 8.17 -9.10 -0.36
N PHE A 84 9.12 -9.87 -0.87
CA PHE A 84 9.88 -9.53 -2.07
C PHE A 84 9.82 -10.71 -3.03
N GLU A 85 8.96 -10.62 -4.04
CA GLU A 85 8.79 -11.69 -5.01
C GLU A 85 10.10 -11.94 -5.78
N GLY A 86 10.35 -13.18 -6.18
CA GLY A 86 11.59 -13.52 -6.91
C GLY A 86 12.88 -13.30 -6.12
N THR A 87 12.80 -13.16 -4.79
CA THR A 87 13.95 -13.03 -3.89
C THR A 87 13.91 -14.03 -2.74
N PHE A 88 15.08 -14.51 -2.33
CA PHE A 88 15.22 -15.35 -1.14
C PHE A 88 15.73 -14.52 0.04
N LEU A 89 14.94 -14.51 1.11
CA LEU A 89 15.23 -13.83 2.37
C LEU A 89 15.63 -14.85 3.44
N SER A 90 16.41 -14.38 4.41
CA SER A 90 16.91 -15.18 5.53
C SER A 90 16.84 -14.36 6.81
N ASP A 91 16.58 -15.01 7.94
CA ASP A 91 16.64 -14.43 9.28
C ASP A 91 17.89 -14.87 10.05
N VAL A 92 18.85 -15.50 9.37
CA VAL A 92 20.10 -15.94 9.99
C VAL A 92 21.10 -14.80 10.02
N GLY A 93 21.64 -14.48 11.20
CA GLY A 93 22.68 -13.46 11.34
C GLY A 93 22.23 -12.08 10.87
N ASP A 94 23.04 -11.44 10.02
CA ASP A 94 22.79 -10.08 9.55
C ASP A 94 21.68 -9.99 8.48
N TYR A 95 21.25 -11.10 7.88
CA TYR A 95 20.14 -11.10 6.92
C TYR A 95 18.78 -10.79 7.57
N SER A 96 18.66 -11.01 8.90
CA SER A 96 17.49 -10.59 9.68
C SER A 96 17.40 -9.07 9.86
N LEU A 97 18.49 -8.34 9.62
CA LEU A 97 18.58 -6.92 9.93
C LEU A 97 18.04 -6.08 8.77
N VAL A 98 16.90 -5.44 9.02
CA VAL A 98 16.25 -4.53 8.07
C VAL A 98 16.41 -3.11 8.56
N THR A 99 16.93 -2.24 7.70
CA THR A 99 17.02 -0.81 7.96
C THR A 99 15.75 -0.13 7.43
N LEU A 100 15.05 0.55 8.32
CA LEU A 100 13.82 1.26 8.03
C LEU A 100 14.03 2.76 8.18
N ARG A 101 13.42 3.54 7.30
CA ARG A 101 13.40 4.99 7.35
C ARG A 101 11.98 5.49 7.10
N LEU A 102 11.43 6.28 8.02
CA LEU A 102 10.14 6.92 7.85
C LEU A 102 10.36 8.35 7.38
N ASP A 103 9.85 8.72 6.20
CA ASP A 103 10.10 10.02 5.57
C ASP A 103 11.60 10.42 5.60
N ASP A 104 11.91 11.64 6.06
CA ASP A 104 13.25 12.20 6.23
C ASP A 104 13.86 11.96 7.63
N THR A 105 13.35 10.99 8.40
CA THR A 105 13.89 10.68 9.73
C THR A 105 15.20 9.90 9.66
N ALA A 106 15.92 9.82 10.78
CA ALA A 106 17.11 8.98 10.88
C ALA A 106 16.74 7.50 10.68
N PRO A 107 17.43 6.77 9.78
CA PRO A 107 17.17 5.35 9.60
C PRO A 107 17.51 4.57 10.87
N TYR A 108 16.72 3.55 11.15
CA TYR A 108 16.95 2.65 12.28
C TYR A 108 16.87 1.20 11.81
N ALA A 109 17.66 0.33 12.44
CA ALA A 109 17.67 -1.09 12.13
C ALA A 109 16.73 -1.85 13.07
N THR A 110 16.00 -2.82 12.52
CA THR A 110 15.17 -3.76 13.26
C THR A 110 15.48 -5.18 12.79
N ARG A 111 15.27 -6.16 13.67
CA ARG A 111 15.32 -7.57 13.26
C ARG A 111 13.92 -8.03 12.87
N LEU A 112 13.82 -8.68 11.72
CA LEU A 112 12.62 -9.35 11.25
C LEU A 112 12.88 -10.86 11.17
N GLU A 113 11.81 -11.64 11.27
CA GLU A 113 11.83 -13.09 11.13
C GLU A 113 11.39 -13.49 9.72
N LYS A 114 11.97 -14.57 9.20
CA LYS A 114 11.62 -15.09 7.89
C LYS A 114 10.25 -15.78 7.95
N GLY A 115 9.44 -15.55 6.92
CA GLY A 115 8.22 -16.32 6.65
C GLY A 115 8.53 -17.74 6.19
N ASP A 116 7.49 -18.58 6.12
CA ASP A 116 7.60 -19.97 5.66
C ASP A 116 7.87 -20.07 4.16
N ASP A 117 7.55 -19.02 3.41
CA ASP A 117 7.67 -18.90 1.96
C ASP A 117 9.07 -18.48 1.48
N HIS A 118 9.96 -18.10 2.41
CA HIS A 118 11.33 -17.63 2.15
C HIS A 118 11.42 -16.33 1.34
N SER A 119 10.30 -15.71 0.99
CA SER A 119 10.22 -14.40 0.33
C SER A 119 9.64 -13.31 1.23
N THR A 120 9.17 -13.66 2.42
CA THR A 120 8.65 -12.70 3.40
C THR A 120 9.57 -12.54 4.61
N LEU A 121 9.69 -11.30 5.09
CA LEU A 121 10.18 -10.95 6.42
C LEU A 121 9.04 -10.31 7.20
N ARG A 122 8.86 -10.69 8.46
CA ARG A 122 7.79 -10.18 9.32
C ARG A 122 8.31 -9.78 10.68
N TRP A 123 7.57 -8.90 11.35
CA TRP A 123 7.84 -8.63 12.75
C TRP A 123 7.56 -9.88 13.59
N PRO A 124 8.44 -10.23 14.54
CA PRO A 124 8.35 -11.48 15.30
C PRO A 124 7.12 -11.53 16.21
N VAL A 125 6.75 -10.38 16.78
CA VAL A 125 5.65 -10.27 17.74
C VAL A 125 4.69 -9.15 17.34
N GLY A 126 3.39 -9.38 17.52
CA GLY A 126 2.37 -8.42 17.10
C GLY A 126 2.44 -7.06 17.82
N ARG A 127 3.00 -7.00 19.03
CA ARG A 127 3.24 -5.73 19.74
C ARG A 127 4.28 -4.86 19.04
N GLU A 128 5.29 -5.46 18.42
CA GLU A 128 6.28 -4.72 17.65
C GLU A 128 5.69 -4.23 16.32
N SER A 129 4.86 -5.05 15.68
CA SER A 129 4.05 -4.63 14.52
C SER A 129 3.20 -3.40 14.85
N ILE A 130 2.48 -3.41 15.97
CA ILE A 130 1.67 -2.26 16.42
C ILE A 130 2.55 -1.03 16.69
N THR A 131 3.71 -1.22 17.32
CA THR A 131 4.65 -0.12 17.59
C THR A 131 5.20 0.49 16.31
N PHE A 132 5.53 -0.34 15.32
CA PHE A 132 5.93 0.10 13.99
C PHE A 132 4.80 0.88 13.31
N LEU A 133 3.59 0.31 13.24
CA LEU A 133 2.42 0.95 12.62
C LEU A 133 2.09 2.28 13.28
N THR A 134 2.18 2.37 14.61
CA THR A 134 1.93 3.62 15.34
C THR A 134 2.91 4.73 14.94
N LYS A 135 4.17 4.39 14.66
CA LYS A 135 5.18 5.34 14.15
C LYS A 135 4.98 5.64 12.66
N ALA A 136 4.48 4.67 11.89
CA ALA A 136 4.30 4.76 10.45
C ALA A 136 3.02 5.51 10.04
N MET A 137 1.94 5.44 10.83
CA MET A 137 0.67 6.12 10.54
C MET A 137 0.77 7.62 10.21
N PRO A 138 1.58 8.44 10.93
CA PRO A 138 1.75 9.85 10.58
C PRO A 138 2.74 10.10 9.43
N ALA A 139 3.43 9.08 8.93
CA ALA A 139 4.43 9.20 7.88
C ALA A 139 3.82 9.04 6.48
N ASN A 140 4.52 9.49 5.45
CA ASN A 140 4.07 9.41 4.05
C ASN A 140 4.85 8.36 3.25
N GLU A 141 6.09 8.09 3.63
CA GLU A 141 6.97 7.16 2.95
C GLU A 141 7.72 6.26 3.94
N LEU A 142 7.93 5.01 3.52
CA LEU A 142 8.78 4.03 4.19
C LEU A 142 9.89 3.60 3.25
N GLY A 143 11.11 4.03 3.53
CA GLY A 143 12.31 3.45 2.94
C GLY A 143 12.69 2.15 3.66
N VAL A 144 12.95 1.10 2.88
CA VAL A 144 13.39 -0.20 3.37
C VAL A 144 14.70 -0.57 2.69
N THR A 145 15.68 -0.96 3.49
CA THR A 145 16.96 -1.49 3.01
C THR A 145 17.26 -2.79 3.74
N LEU A 146 17.55 -3.84 2.99
CA LEU A 146 17.92 -5.15 3.53
C LEU A 146 18.89 -5.88 2.61
N THR A 147 19.48 -6.96 3.10
CA THR A 147 20.35 -7.83 2.31
C THR A 147 19.65 -9.16 2.08
N ALA A 148 19.47 -9.55 0.81
CA ALA A 148 18.94 -10.85 0.44
C ALA A 148 19.95 -11.97 0.76
N PHE A 149 19.48 -13.22 0.77
CA PHE A 149 20.36 -14.38 0.99
C PHE A 149 21.46 -14.53 -0.09
N THR A 150 21.28 -13.92 -1.25
CA THR A 150 22.28 -13.87 -2.33
C THR A 150 23.37 -12.81 -2.12
N ASP A 151 23.40 -12.15 -0.95
CA ASP A 151 24.24 -10.99 -0.63
C ASP A 151 23.93 -9.72 -1.44
N ASP A 152 22.81 -9.71 -2.17
CA ASP A 152 22.34 -8.52 -2.87
C ASP A 152 21.65 -7.56 -1.89
N ARG A 153 22.04 -6.28 -1.96
CA ARG A 153 21.39 -5.22 -1.19
C ARG A 153 20.13 -4.76 -1.91
N LEU A 154 18.98 -4.96 -1.28
CA LEU A 154 17.69 -4.51 -1.77
C LEU A 154 17.35 -3.17 -1.12
N GLU A 155 16.91 -2.22 -1.94
CA GLU A 155 16.41 -0.93 -1.48
C GLU A 155 15.08 -0.65 -2.17
N THR A 156 14.07 -0.33 -1.38
CA THR A 156 12.75 0.01 -1.90
C THR A 156 12.06 1.05 -1.04
N THR A 157 11.01 1.66 -1.59
CA THR A 157 10.20 2.66 -0.89
C THR A 157 8.73 2.29 -1.04
N PHE A 158 7.98 2.37 0.05
CA PHE A 158 6.53 2.22 0.07
C PHE A 158 5.88 3.55 0.37
N SER A 159 4.72 3.83 -0.25
CA SER A 159 3.87 4.92 0.19
C SER A 159 3.08 4.50 1.44
N LEU A 160 3.17 5.31 2.48
CA LEU A 160 2.35 5.20 3.68
C LEU A 160 1.17 6.19 3.67
N ALA A 161 0.98 6.92 2.58
CA ALA A 161 -0.14 7.84 2.44
C ALA A 161 -1.48 7.10 2.62
N GLY A 162 -2.30 7.58 3.56
CA GLY A 162 -3.58 6.95 3.89
C GLY A 162 -3.48 5.64 4.69
N LEU A 163 -2.30 5.29 5.22
CA LEU A 163 -2.11 4.08 6.03
C LEU A 163 -3.09 4.02 7.22
N SER A 164 -3.31 5.15 7.90
CA SER A 164 -4.20 5.21 9.08
C SER A 164 -5.63 4.80 8.75
N GLU A 165 -6.16 5.27 7.63
CA GLU A 165 -7.47 4.90 7.12
C GLU A 165 -7.48 3.46 6.61
N ALA A 166 -6.45 3.05 5.87
CA ALA A 166 -6.33 1.70 5.31
C ALA A 166 -6.36 0.61 6.39
N ILE A 167 -5.64 0.79 7.50
CA ILE A 167 -5.56 -0.22 8.57
C ILE A 167 -6.72 -0.14 9.57
N ALA A 168 -7.64 0.81 9.44
CA ALA A 168 -8.82 0.91 10.30
C ALA A 168 -9.60 -0.42 10.46
N PRO A 169 -9.92 -1.18 9.40
CA PRO A 169 -10.55 -2.50 9.52
C PRO A 169 -9.66 -3.51 10.26
N VAL A 170 -8.34 -3.51 10.05
CA VAL A 170 -7.39 -4.38 10.76
C VAL A 170 -7.38 -4.07 12.26
N ARG A 171 -7.34 -2.77 12.61
CA ARG A 171 -7.40 -2.31 14.00
C ARG A 171 -8.70 -2.68 14.69
N ALA A 172 -9.83 -2.56 13.98
CA ALA A 172 -11.12 -2.98 14.50
C ALA A 172 -11.17 -4.49 14.76
N ALA A 173 -10.64 -5.30 13.83
CA ALA A 173 -10.57 -6.76 13.97
C ALA A 173 -9.66 -7.19 15.14
N CYS A 174 -8.48 -6.58 15.27
CA CYS A 174 -7.47 -6.92 16.28
C CYS A 174 -7.60 -6.12 17.61
N ARG A 175 -8.55 -5.19 17.69
CA ARG A 175 -8.95 -4.43 18.90
C ARG A 175 -7.85 -3.58 19.54
N TRP A 176 -7.24 -2.66 18.78
CA TRP A 176 -6.24 -1.72 19.30
C TRP A 176 -6.26 -0.31 18.67
#